data_AF-A0A2V4GXF0-F1
#
_entry.id   AF-A0A2V4GXF0-F1
#
_cell.length_a   1.000
_cell.length_b   1.000
_cell.length_c   1.000
_cell.angle_alpha   90.00
_cell.angle_beta   90.00
_cell.angle_gamma   90.00
#
_symmetry.space_group_name_H-M   'P 1'
#
loop_
_entity.id
_entity.type
_entity.pdbx_description
1 polymer ?
#
loop_
_entity_poly.entity_id
_entity_poly.type
_entity_poly.pdbx_seq_one_letter_code
_entity_poly.pdbx_strand_id
1 'polypeptide(L)'
;MDIKLARLAAAMGLAIILAACSEEKVPEPTAGNCAPEMYEKNLASLSKESNRNEFIANCKSFLAAKKMTDWEFKKSPEDNF
;
A
#
# COMPACT_ATOMS: atom_id res chain seq x y z
N MET A 1 31.90 7.11 33.30
CA MET A 1 30.89 6.43 32.45
C MET A 1 31.22 4.96 32.42
N ASP A 2 30.41 4.13 33.06
CA ASP A 2 30.59 2.69 33.07
C ASP A 2 30.47 2.12 31.65
N ILE A 3 31.53 1.47 31.19
CA ILE A 3 31.61 0.83 29.86
C ILE A 3 30.44 -0.16 29.66
N LYS A 4 29.95 -0.77 30.74
CA LYS A 4 28.78 -1.66 30.74
C LYS A 4 27.48 -0.92 30.41
N LEU A 5 27.30 0.28 30.95
CA LEU A 5 26.14 1.15 30.70
C LEU A 5 26.14 1.69 29.27
N ALA A 6 27.31 2.08 28.77
CA ALA A 6 27.47 2.54 27.38
C ALA A 6 27.13 1.43 26.36
N ARG A 7 27.52 0.18 26.64
CA ARG A 7 27.18 -0.97 25.77
C ARG A 7 25.69 -1.31 25.77
N LEU A 8 25.03 -1.23 26.93
CA LEU A 8 23.59 -1.44 27.03
C LEU A 8 22.82 -0.36 26.26
N ALA A 9 23.20 0.90 26.40
CA ALA A 9 22.58 2.01 25.68
C ALA A 9 22.75 1.86 24.15
N ALA A 10 23.94 1.48 23.68
CA ALA A 10 24.20 1.25 22.26
C ALA A 10 23.37 0.08 21.70
N ALA A 11 23.28 -1.04 22.43
CA ALA A 11 22.48 -2.19 22.03
C ALA A 11 20.98 -1.85 21.97
N MET A 12 20.49 -1.06 22.92
CA MET A 12 19.09 -0.63 22.95
C MET A 12 18.77 0.36 21.82
N GLY A 13 19.70 1.28 21.51
CA GLY A 13 19.58 2.18 20.36
C GLY A 13 19.52 1.43 19.03
N LEU A 14 20.38 0.42 18.83
CA LEU A 14 20.37 -0.42 17.64
C LEU A 14 19.05 -1.20 17.49
N ALA A 15 18.50 -1.74 18.57
CA ALA A 15 17.23 -2.47 18.55
C ALA A 15 16.05 -1.57 18.11
N ILE A 16 16.03 -0.31 18.55
CA ILE A 16 14.99 0.65 18.16
C ILE A 16 15.10 0.99 16.66
N ILE A 17 16.32 1.17 16.14
CA ILE A 17 16.56 1.45 14.71
C ILE A 17 16.14 0.25 13.85
N LEU A 18 16.48 -0.97 14.26
CA LEU A 18 16.09 -2.19 13.56
C LEU A 18 14.57 -2.40 13.53
N ALA A 19 13.87 -2.08 14.62
CA ALA A 19 12.40 -2.14 14.66
C ALA A 19 11.76 -1.11 13.71
N ALA A 20 12.36 0.06 13.55
CA ALA A 20 11.91 1.08 12.59
C ALA A 20 12.07 0.62 11.13
N CYS A 21 13.08 -0.20 10.82
CA CYS A 21 13.28 -0.78 9.48
C CYS A 21 12.36 -1.97 9.18
N SER A 22 11.66 -2.54 10.17
CA SER A 22 10.60 -3.52 9.92
C SER A 22 9.31 -2.80 9.49
N GLU A 23 9.34 -2.23 8.30
CA GLU A 23 8.13 -1.67 7.69
C GLU A 23 7.20 -2.81 7.28
N GLU A 24 5.97 -2.74 7.75
CA GLU A 24 4.91 -3.66 7.36
C GLU A 24 4.63 -3.48 5.88
N LYS A 25 4.68 -4.58 5.12
CA LYS A 25 4.54 -4.56 3.67
C LYS A 25 3.10 -4.20 3.27
N VAL A 26 2.94 -3.08 2.58
CA VAL A 26 1.67 -2.66 1.99
C VAL A 26 1.36 -3.54 0.77
N PRO A 27 0.14 -4.13 0.67
CA PRO A 27 -0.24 -4.92 -0.50
C PRO A 27 -0.24 -4.09 -1.79
N GLU A 28 0.19 -4.70 -2.89
CA GLU A 28 0.23 -4.02 -4.19
C GLU A 28 -1.19 -3.71 -4.70
N PRO A 29 -1.39 -2.56 -5.36
CA PRO A 29 -2.69 -2.18 -5.89
C PRO A 29 -2.99 -2.95 -7.18
N THR A 30 -3.58 -4.13 -7.04
CA THR A 30 -4.03 -4.97 -8.15
C THR A 30 -5.56 -5.03 -8.20
N ALA A 31 -6.13 -5.47 -9.33
CA ALA A 31 -7.57 -5.66 -9.44
C ALA A 31 -8.12 -6.60 -8.36
N GLY A 32 -7.35 -7.64 -7.98
CA GLY A 32 -7.71 -8.56 -6.91
C GLY A 32 -7.65 -7.89 -5.53
N ASN A 33 -6.56 -7.20 -5.20
CA ASN A 33 -6.39 -6.60 -3.87
C ASN A 33 -7.32 -5.41 -3.62
N CYS A 34 -7.69 -4.67 -4.67
CA CYS A 34 -8.60 -3.53 -4.60
C CYS A 34 -10.08 -3.92 -4.80
N ALA A 35 -10.39 -5.20 -5.02
CA ALA A 35 -11.77 -5.69 -5.10
C ALA A 35 -12.43 -5.70 -3.71
N PRO A 36 -13.76 -5.49 -3.60
CA PRO A 36 -14.45 -5.38 -2.31
C PRO A 36 -14.19 -6.55 -1.34
N GLU A 37 -14.04 -7.77 -1.85
CA GLU A 37 -13.78 -8.97 -1.05
C GLU A 37 -12.42 -8.93 -0.33
N MET A 38 -11.38 -8.48 -1.02
CA MET A 38 -10.01 -8.46 -0.49
C MET A 38 -9.61 -7.11 0.08
N TYR A 39 -10.29 -6.03 -0.30
CA TYR A 39 -9.97 -4.68 0.11
C TYR A 39 -10.06 -4.50 1.63
N GLU A 40 -11.19 -4.88 2.24
CA GLU A 40 -11.38 -4.79 3.69
C GLU A 40 -10.44 -5.75 4.45
N LYS A 41 -10.19 -6.94 3.88
CA LYS A 41 -9.26 -7.90 4.45
C LYS A 41 -7.82 -7.37 4.47
N ASN A 42 -7.39 -6.76 3.36
CA ASN A 42 -6.08 -6.14 3.23
C ASN A 42 -5.96 -4.92 4.17
N LEU A 43 -6.99 -4.08 4.26
CA LEU A 43 -7.02 -2.96 5.21
C LEU A 43 -6.94 -3.39 6.67
N ALA A 44 -7.70 -4.42 7.05
CA ALA A 44 -7.69 -4.96 8.40
C ALA A 44 -6.36 -5.63 8.77
N SER A 45 -5.65 -6.18 7.78
CA SER A 45 -4.33 -6.80 7.98
C SER A 45 -3.21 -5.79 8.28
N LEU A 46 -3.43 -4.52 7.94
CA LEU A 46 -2.46 -3.44 8.18
C LEU A 46 -2.64 -2.89 9.59
N SER A 47 -1.55 -2.89 10.36
CA SER A 47 -1.50 -2.41 11.74
C SER A 47 -1.29 -0.90 11.83
N LYS A 48 -0.54 -0.31 10.90
CA LYS A 48 -0.23 1.13 10.89
C LYS A 48 -1.25 1.92 10.07
N GLU A 49 -1.68 3.06 10.60
CA GLU A 49 -2.59 3.97 9.89
C GLU A 49 -1.94 4.53 8.61
N SER A 50 -0.64 4.84 8.63
CA SER A 50 0.12 5.26 7.45
C SER A 50 0.00 4.26 6.31
N ASN A 51 0.13 2.96 6.63
CA ASN A 51 0.08 1.88 5.67
C ASN A 51 -1.34 1.68 5.11
N ARG A 52 -2.37 1.82 5.95
CA ARG A 52 -3.77 1.81 5.50
C ARG A 52 -4.03 2.95 4.52
N ASN A 53 -3.60 4.16 4.86
CA ASN A 53 -3.77 5.34 4.00
C ASN A 53 -3.02 5.17 2.67
N GLU A 54 -1.81 4.62 2.70
CA GLU A 54 -1.05 4.28 1.49
C GLU A 54 -1.79 3.26 0.62
N PHE A 55 -2.31 2.18 1.21
CA PHE A 55 -3.09 1.17 0.49
C PHE A 55 -4.35 1.78 -0.17
N ILE A 56 -5.10 2.62 0.56
CA ILE A 56 -6.28 3.32 0.04
C ILE A 56 -5.90 4.21 -1.15
N ALA A 57 -4.85 5.01 -1.02
CA ALA A 57 -4.37 5.91 -2.06
C ALA A 57 -3.92 5.15 -3.31
N ASN A 58 -3.20 4.04 -3.12
CA ASN A 58 -2.72 3.18 -4.19
C ASN A 58 -3.87 2.51 -4.94
N CYS A 59 -4.85 1.95 -4.22
CA CYS A 59 -6.05 1.36 -4.86
C CYS A 59 -6.89 2.40 -5.60
N LYS A 60 -7.07 3.59 -5.03
CA LYS A 60 -7.79 4.68 -5.72
C LYS A 60 -7.08 5.08 -7.02
N SER A 61 -5.76 5.20 -6.99
CA SER A 61 -4.95 5.54 -8.17
C SER A 61 -5.00 4.45 -9.24
N PHE A 62 -4.91 3.19 -8.84
CA PHE A 62 -5.05 2.04 -9.74
C PHE A 62 -6.42 2.00 -10.43
N LEU A 63 -7.51 2.16 -9.67
CA LEU A 63 -8.87 2.16 -10.24
C LEU A 63 -9.10 3.35 -11.19
N ALA A 64 -8.55 4.52 -10.86
CA ALA A 64 -8.59 5.68 -11.75
C ALA A 64 -7.84 5.39 -13.07
N ALA A 65 -6.63 4.81 -13.00
CA ALA A 65 -5.86 4.43 -14.17
C ALA A 65 -6.57 3.34 -15.01
N LYS A 66 -7.19 2.35 -14.37
CA LYS A 66 -7.99 1.33 -15.05
C LYS A 66 -9.16 1.94 -15.81
N LYS A 67 -9.89 2.87 -15.20
CA LYS A 67 -11.01 3.56 -15.87
C LYS A 67 -10.57 4.33 -17.13
N MET A 68 -9.35 4.87 -17.13
CA MET A 68 -8.79 5.58 -18.29
C MET A 68 -8.37 4.63 -19.41
N THR A 69 -8.14 3.35 -19.11
CA THR A 69 -7.65 2.35 -20.07
C THR A 69 -8.74 1.39 -20.56
N ASP A 70 -9.86 1.24 -19.84
CA ASP A 70 -11.05 0.47 -20.25
C ASP A 70 -11.88 1.17 -21.37
N TRP A 71 -11.29 2.05 -22.18
CA TRP A 71 -12.00 2.67 -23.30
C TRP A 71 -12.10 1.68 -24.47
N GLU A 72 -13.32 1.20 -24.74
CA GLU A 72 -13.61 0.37 -25.90
C GLU A 72 -13.96 1.24 -27.12
N PHE A 73 -13.32 0.98 -28.26
CA PHE A 73 -13.67 1.60 -29.52
C PHE A 73 -15.07 1.12 -29.95
N LYS A 74 -16.07 2.00 -29.87
CA LYS A 74 -17.37 1.77 -30.51
C LYS A 74 -17.31 2.30 -31.93
N LYS A 75 -17.45 1.40 -32.91
CA LYS A 75 -17.63 1.79 -34.32
C LYS A 75 -18.77 2.79 -34.40
N SER A 76 -18.54 3.92 -35.07
CA SER A 76 -19.62 4.88 -35.34
C SER A 76 -20.80 4.17 -36.02
N PRO A 77 -22.04 4.57 -35.73
CA PRO A 77 -23.21 4.09 -36.47
C PRO A 77 -22.97 4.23 -37.98
N GLU A 78 -23.57 3.36 -38.79
CA GLU A 78 -23.51 3.52 -40.25
C GLU A 78 -24.08 4.87 -40.65
N ASP A 79 -23.32 5.58 -41.47
CA ASP A 79 -23.68 6.90 -41.99
C ASP A 79 -24.82 6.73 -43.00
N ASN A 80 -26.01 7.19 -42.63
CA ASN A 80 -27.24 7.05 -43.41
C ASN A 80 -27.83 8.41 -43.85
N PHE A 81 -26.94 9.38 -44.10
CA PHE A 81 -27.27 10.68 -44.70
C PHE A 81 -27.63 10.58 -46.19
#